data_AF-A0A9W7E003-F1
#
_entry.id   AF-A0A9W7E003-F1
#
_cell.length_a   1.000
_cell.length_b   1.000
_cell.length_c   1.000
_cell.angle_alpha   90.00
_cell.angle_beta   90.00
_cell.angle_gamma   90.00
#
_symmetry.space_group_name_H-M   'P 1'
#
loop_
_entity.id
_entity.type
_entity.pdbx_description
1 polymer ?
#
loop_
_entity_poly.entity_id
_entity_poly.type
_entity_poly.pdbx_seq_one_letter_code
_entity_poly.pdbx_strand_id
1 'polypeptide(L)'
;MGRILLPISVPTYLLNPPNPSKILHNAPRIPPSLPHASHPLTLSPSAPTLPPSFSGKGNKRGGRGGNQKFAAQSAEEIEIRNARLAEFDAQRQQRRAEAEGEDEDGGGDGGDDNKAGDDAGDSAARQQMELGRKMAGMDMSEGGEEEVRVKKIKGTGFASQNPNDVKEVHGIKLKDLKNAPPQSRKEREAAEKEAAAERYRKRHEQGLTEEYKKDMEKLNEVKRRRAVAEAKAAEKKKMEEEAQKAIDDQKAKHQQSEASKSTGDDGIEKLDKIAIKKMKPALLKEALKERGLDIQGNSKALTKRLLDYEAAR
;
A
#
# COMPACT_ATOMS: atom_id res chain seq x y z
N MET A 1 17.19 37.77 -29.29
CA MET A 1 18.23 36.96 -28.65
C MET A 1 17.62 35.61 -28.27
N GLY A 2 17.64 34.65 -29.21
CA GLY A 2 17.05 33.32 -29.01
C GLY A 2 18.10 32.34 -28.47
N ARG A 3 17.79 31.67 -27.36
CA ARG A 3 18.64 30.61 -26.79
C ARG A 3 18.22 29.27 -27.36
N ILE A 4 19.14 28.66 -28.10
CA ILE A 4 19.03 27.30 -28.65
C ILE A 4 19.44 26.34 -27.53
N LEU A 5 18.50 25.50 -27.06
CA LEU A 5 18.76 24.41 -26.12
C LEU A 5 19.04 23.13 -26.93
N LEU A 6 20.28 22.62 -26.83
CA LEU A 6 20.65 21.31 -27.38
C LEU A 6 20.32 20.20 -26.36
N PRO A 7 19.76 19.06 -26.80
CA PRO A 7 19.47 17.94 -25.92
C PRO A 7 20.74 17.13 -25.60
N ILE A 8 20.94 16.86 -24.32
CA ILE A 8 22.03 16.03 -23.79
C ILE A 8 21.66 14.57 -24.01
N SER A 9 22.39 13.89 -24.90
CA SER A 9 22.29 12.45 -25.13
C SER A 9 23.10 11.71 -24.07
N VAL A 10 22.44 10.88 -23.27
CA VAL A 10 23.07 10.00 -22.28
C VAL A 10 23.12 8.58 -22.85
N PRO A 11 24.29 7.91 -22.88
CA PRO A 11 24.41 6.56 -23.42
C PRO A 11 23.86 5.51 -22.45
N THR A 12 22.86 4.75 -22.89
CA THR A 12 22.33 3.58 -22.20
C THR A 12 23.26 2.38 -22.43
N TYR A 13 23.95 1.93 -21.38
CA TYR A 13 24.67 0.66 -21.39
C TYR A 13 23.67 -0.49 -21.18
N LEU A 14 23.43 -1.29 -22.22
CA LEU A 14 22.71 -2.56 -22.14
C LEU A 14 23.50 -3.55 -21.29
N LEU A 15 22.95 -3.92 -20.13
CA LEU A 15 23.47 -4.98 -19.28
C LEU A 15 22.77 -6.30 -19.66
N ASN A 16 23.52 -7.21 -20.29
CA ASN A 16 23.04 -8.53 -20.68
C ASN A 16 22.69 -9.38 -19.44
N PRO A 17 21.45 -9.89 -19.30
CA PRO A 17 21.13 -10.80 -18.20
C PRO A 17 21.67 -12.23 -18.47
N PRO A 18 22.08 -12.96 -17.42
CA PRO A 18 22.60 -14.32 -17.55
C PRO A 18 21.49 -15.37 -17.81
N ASN A 19 21.79 -16.31 -18.71
CA ASN A 19 20.96 -17.45 -19.11
C ASN A 19 20.43 -18.31 -17.93
N PRO A 20 19.11 -18.49 -17.76
CA PRO A 20 18.52 -19.40 -16.77
C PRO A 20 18.30 -20.79 -17.36
N SER A 21 19.36 -21.51 -17.73
CA SER A 21 19.25 -22.92 -18.12
C SER A 21 20.30 -23.75 -17.40
N LYS A 22 19.92 -24.24 -16.20
CA LYS A 22 20.39 -25.48 -15.53
C LYS A 22 19.96 -25.46 -14.07
N ILE A 23 18.69 -25.77 -13.81
CA ILE A 23 18.28 -26.23 -12.49
C ILE A 23 17.48 -27.53 -12.69
N LEU A 24 18.22 -28.63 -12.71
CA LEU A 24 17.71 -29.99 -12.59
C LEU A 24 17.36 -30.22 -11.11
N HIS A 25 16.07 -30.14 -10.75
CA HIS A 25 15.61 -30.62 -9.45
C HIS A 25 15.02 -32.03 -9.57
N ASN A 26 15.80 -32.94 -9.03
CA ASN A 26 15.52 -34.32 -8.71
C ASN A 26 14.43 -34.37 -7.62
N ALA A 27 13.20 -34.75 -7.97
CA ALA A 27 12.08 -34.87 -7.04
C ALA A 27 11.98 -36.31 -6.47
N PRO A 28 11.90 -36.51 -5.15
CA PRO A 28 11.67 -37.83 -4.57
C PRO A 28 10.21 -38.28 -4.73
N ARG A 29 10.02 -39.52 -5.17
CA ARG A 29 8.74 -40.22 -5.28
C ARG A 29 8.10 -40.42 -3.90
N ILE A 30 6.84 -39.99 -3.76
CA ILE A 30 5.98 -40.30 -2.62
C ILE A 30 5.30 -41.67 -2.87
N PRO A 31 5.31 -42.63 -1.93
CA PRO A 31 4.60 -43.90 -2.07
C PRO A 31 3.10 -43.77 -1.73
N PRO A 32 2.23 -44.63 -2.30
CA PRO A 32 0.79 -44.62 -2.03
C PRO A 32 0.45 -45.25 -0.66
N SER A 33 -0.39 -44.56 0.12
CA SER A 33 -0.90 -45.03 1.40
C SER A 33 -2.00 -46.09 1.23
N LEU A 34 -1.89 -47.15 2.03
CA LEU A 34 -2.79 -48.31 2.15
C LEU A 34 -4.18 -47.96 2.75
N PRO A 35 -5.19 -48.84 2.56
CA PRO A 35 -6.56 -48.65 3.06
C PRO A 35 -6.72 -49.17 4.51
N HIS A 36 -7.48 -48.44 5.33
CA HIS A 36 -7.88 -48.89 6.67
C HIS A 36 -9.38 -49.22 6.75
N ALA A 37 -9.60 -50.54 6.76
CA ALA A 37 -10.47 -51.31 7.64
C ALA A 37 -11.70 -50.64 8.31
N SER A 38 -12.87 -51.07 7.84
CA SER A 38 -13.98 -51.68 8.61
C SER A 38 -14.05 -51.49 10.15
N HIS A 39 -15.17 -50.90 10.60
CA HIS A 39 -15.83 -51.28 11.85
C HIS A 39 -17.35 -51.46 11.64
N PRO A 40 -18.00 -52.47 12.28
CA PRO A 40 -19.42 -52.77 12.14
C PRO A 40 -20.30 -52.24 13.30
N LEU A 41 -21.57 -51.97 12.94
CA LEU A 41 -22.85 -52.17 13.66
C LEU A 41 -22.92 -52.04 15.18
N THR A 42 -23.77 -51.12 15.68
CA THR A 42 -24.74 -51.41 16.77
C THR A 42 -26.07 -50.64 16.57
N LEU A 43 -27.14 -51.23 17.10
CA LEU A 43 -28.58 -51.03 16.93
C LEU A 43 -29.17 -49.76 17.61
N SER A 44 -30.11 -49.06 16.92
CA SER A 44 -31.57 -48.86 17.18
C SER A 44 -32.13 -48.79 18.64
N PRO A 45 -33.35 -48.25 18.97
CA PRO A 45 -34.35 -47.43 18.24
C PRO A 45 -34.93 -46.20 19.03
N SER A 46 -35.65 -45.29 18.35
CA SER A 46 -37.11 -45.01 18.57
C SER A 46 -37.51 -43.62 18.05
N ALA A 47 -38.58 -43.61 17.24
CA ALA A 47 -39.23 -42.43 16.70
C ALA A 47 -40.30 -41.89 17.67
N PRO A 48 -40.83 -40.67 17.42
CA PRO A 48 -42.16 -40.67 16.81
C PRO A 48 -42.34 -39.67 15.64
N THR A 49 -43.26 -40.08 14.78
CA THR A 49 -43.75 -39.54 13.51
C THR A 49 -44.62 -38.28 13.63
N LEU A 50 -44.45 -37.32 12.71
CA LEU A 50 -45.44 -36.30 12.35
C LEU A 50 -45.41 -36.03 10.81
N PRO A 51 -46.52 -35.56 10.21
CA PRO A 51 -46.94 -35.90 8.84
C PRO A 51 -46.38 -35.00 7.72
N PRO A 52 -46.48 -35.45 6.44
CA PRO A 52 -46.06 -34.67 5.29
C PRO A 52 -47.18 -33.72 4.83
N SER A 53 -46.89 -32.42 4.69
CA SER A 53 -47.76 -31.54 3.91
C SER A 53 -46.98 -30.49 3.11
N PHE A 54 -47.31 -30.48 1.83
CA PHE A 54 -47.28 -29.39 0.87
C PHE A 54 -45.95 -28.89 0.29
N SER A 55 -45.66 -29.48 -0.88
CA SER A 55 -44.92 -28.89 -1.99
C SER A 55 -45.39 -27.47 -2.33
N GLY A 56 -44.58 -26.47 -1.95
CA GLY A 56 -44.63 -25.11 -2.50
C GLY A 56 -43.43 -24.86 -3.39
N LYS A 57 -43.64 -24.95 -4.71
CA LYS A 57 -42.70 -24.50 -5.75
C LYS A 57 -42.33 -23.02 -5.50
N GLY A 58 -41.05 -22.78 -5.23
CA GLY A 58 -40.47 -21.45 -5.15
C GLY A 58 -39.04 -21.47 -5.65
N ASN A 59 -38.85 -21.53 -6.97
CA ASN A 59 -37.54 -21.32 -7.60
C ASN A 59 -37.09 -19.87 -7.35
N LYS A 60 -36.39 -19.63 -6.25
CA LYS A 60 -35.59 -18.42 -6.04
C LYS A 60 -34.11 -18.75 -6.22
N ARG A 61 -33.65 -18.46 -7.42
CA ARG A 61 -32.24 -18.33 -7.83
C ARG A 61 -31.42 -17.59 -6.76
N GLY A 62 -30.22 -18.09 -6.49
CA GLY A 62 -29.07 -17.24 -6.18
C GLY A 62 -28.71 -16.98 -4.72
N GLY A 63 -29.12 -17.83 -3.77
CA GLY A 63 -28.57 -17.81 -2.41
C GLY A 63 -27.13 -18.33 -2.39
N ARG A 64 -26.16 -17.50 -2.80
CA ARG A 64 -24.73 -17.72 -2.62
C ARG A 64 -24.48 -18.17 -1.17
N GLY A 65 -23.84 -19.34 -1.05
CA GLY A 65 -23.58 -20.05 0.19
C GLY A 65 -23.30 -19.11 1.35
N GLY A 66 -24.29 -19.04 2.25
CA GLY A 66 -24.11 -18.56 3.61
C GLY A 66 -22.96 -19.37 4.19
N ASN A 67 -21.82 -18.71 4.27
CA ASN A 67 -20.59 -19.21 4.86
C ASN A 67 -20.89 -19.39 6.34
N GLN A 68 -21.52 -20.52 6.68
CA GLN A 68 -21.57 -21.11 8.02
C GLN A 68 -20.12 -21.40 8.40
N LYS A 69 -19.41 -20.34 8.74
CA LYS A 69 -18.11 -20.41 9.40
C LYS A 69 -18.43 -20.98 10.77
N PHE A 70 -18.26 -22.29 10.92
CA PHE A 70 -18.08 -22.90 12.22
C PHE A 70 -17.12 -21.99 13.00
N ALA A 71 -17.61 -21.42 14.10
CA ALA A 71 -16.76 -20.65 14.99
C ALA A 71 -15.67 -21.61 15.45
N ALA A 72 -14.41 -21.36 15.09
CA ALA A 72 -13.30 -22.23 15.43
C ALA A 72 -13.33 -22.45 16.95
N GLN A 73 -13.44 -23.72 17.36
CA GLN A 73 -13.74 -24.07 18.74
C GLN A 73 -12.47 -24.25 19.58
N SER A 74 -11.30 -24.31 18.93
CA SER A 74 -10.00 -24.45 19.58
C SER A 74 -8.96 -23.46 19.05
N ALA A 75 -7.97 -23.13 19.87
CA ALA A 75 -6.88 -22.22 19.52
C ALA A 75 -6.03 -22.74 18.35
N GLU A 76 -5.79 -24.05 18.29
CA GLU A 76 -5.04 -24.70 17.20
C GLU A 76 -5.77 -24.58 15.85
N GLU A 77 -7.10 -24.66 15.84
CA GLU A 77 -7.90 -24.47 14.63
C GLU A 77 -7.82 -23.02 14.10
N ILE A 78 -7.72 -22.04 15.00
CA ILE A 78 -7.50 -20.63 14.64
C ILE A 78 -6.12 -20.43 14.02
N GLU A 79 -5.08 -21.06 14.56
CA GLU A 79 -3.72 -20.97 14.02
C GLU A 79 -3.61 -21.57 12.61
N ILE A 80 -4.20 -22.76 12.40
CA ILE A 80 -4.24 -23.41 11.08
C ILE A 80 -5.02 -22.53 10.08
N ARG A 81 -6.11 -21.91 10.52
CA ARG A 81 -6.90 -21.00 9.68
C ARG A 81 -6.12 -19.73 9.32
N ASN A 82 -5.42 -19.15 10.28
CA ASN A 82 -4.60 -17.96 10.06
C ASN A 82 -3.42 -18.25 9.13
N ALA A 83 -2.78 -19.41 9.28
CA ALA A 83 -1.72 -19.86 8.38
C ALA A 83 -2.24 -20.00 6.93
N ARG A 84 -3.41 -20.64 6.76
CA ARG A 84 -4.03 -20.80 5.43
C ARG A 84 -4.46 -19.47 4.80
N LEU A 85 -4.94 -18.52 5.61
CA LEU A 85 -5.28 -17.17 5.13
C LEU A 85 -4.02 -16.40 4.72
N ALA A 86 -2.94 -16.49 5.49
CA ALA A 86 -1.67 -15.86 5.17
C ALA A 86 -1.06 -16.41 3.86
N GLU A 87 -1.14 -17.72 3.64
CA GLU A 87 -0.70 -18.36 2.39
C GLU A 87 -1.53 -17.88 1.20
N PHE A 88 -2.85 -17.78 1.36
CA PHE A 88 -3.74 -17.29 0.29
C PHE A 88 -3.48 -15.81 -0.06
N ASP A 89 -3.22 -14.97 0.95
CA ASP A 89 -2.87 -13.56 0.74
C ASP A 89 -1.49 -13.41 0.10
N ALA A 90 -0.50 -14.22 0.49
CA ALA A 90 0.81 -14.26 -0.15
C ALA A 90 0.71 -14.66 -1.63
N GLN A 91 -0.11 -15.67 -1.95
CA GLN A 91 -0.33 -16.09 -3.34
C GLN A 91 -1.05 -15.02 -4.17
N ARG A 92 -1.97 -14.25 -3.55
CA ARG A 92 -2.62 -13.11 -4.21
C ARG A 92 -1.62 -11.97 -4.45
N GLN A 93 -0.71 -11.72 -3.52
CA GLN A 93 0.36 -10.73 -3.68
C GLN A 93 1.35 -11.14 -4.77
N GLN A 94 1.73 -12.41 -4.83
CA GLN A 94 2.58 -12.94 -5.90
C GLN A 94 1.97 -12.71 -7.28
N ARG A 95 0.68 -13.03 -7.48
CA ARG A 95 0.00 -12.76 -8.75
C ARG A 95 -0.06 -11.27 -9.12
N ARG A 96 -0.07 -10.36 -8.14
CA ARG A 96 -0.01 -8.91 -8.40
C ARG A 96 1.40 -8.48 -8.76
N ALA A 97 2.40 -8.96 -8.03
CA ALA A 97 3.81 -8.66 -8.30
C ALA A 97 4.29 -9.24 -9.63
N GLU A 98 3.78 -10.42 -10.02
CA GLU A 98 4.05 -11.05 -11.32
C GLU A 98 3.38 -10.25 -12.45
N ALA A 99 2.13 -9.82 -12.28
CA ALA A 99 1.45 -8.97 -13.25
C ALA A 99 2.08 -7.56 -13.38
N GLU A 100 2.55 -6.97 -12.28
CA GLU A 100 3.27 -5.68 -12.32
C GLU A 100 4.72 -5.81 -12.80
N GLY A 101 5.28 -7.03 -12.82
CA GLY A 101 6.65 -7.31 -13.23
C GLY A 101 6.83 -7.67 -14.71
N GLU A 102 5.74 -7.83 -15.47
CA GLU A 102 5.78 -8.21 -16.90
C GLU A 102 5.47 -7.04 -17.87
N ASP A 103 5.13 -5.84 -17.40
CA ASP A 103 4.77 -4.70 -18.27
C ASP A 103 5.92 -3.70 -18.49
N GLU A 104 7.10 -4.21 -18.86
CA GLU A 104 8.22 -3.36 -19.30
C GLU A 104 8.84 -3.81 -20.64
N ASP A 105 8.04 -4.30 -21.59
CA ASP A 105 8.29 -4.05 -23.03
C ASP A 105 7.10 -4.52 -23.89
N GLY A 106 6.35 -3.60 -24.50
CA GLY A 106 5.18 -3.98 -25.27
C GLY A 106 4.36 -2.84 -25.86
N GLY A 107 5.02 -1.88 -26.53
CA GLY A 107 4.32 -1.00 -27.46
C GLY A 107 3.66 -1.82 -28.57
N GLY A 108 2.33 -1.90 -28.55
CA GLY A 108 1.52 -2.69 -29.48
C GLY A 108 0.18 -2.00 -29.75
N ASP A 109 0.27 -0.96 -30.56
CA ASP A 109 -0.82 -0.37 -31.34
C ASP A 109 -1.68 -1.45 -32.04
N GLY A 110 -3.01 -1.29 -31.99
CA GLY A 110 -3.92 -1.95 -32.93
C GLY A 110 -5.12 -2.69 -32.33
N GLY A 111 -6.27 -2.00 -32.31
CA GLY A 111 -7.49 -2.59 -32.86
C GLY A 111 -8.42 -3.36 -31.91
N ASP A 112 -9.53 -2.68 -31.60
CA ASP A 112 -10.89 -3.14 -31.92
C ASP A 112 -11.63 -4.11 -30.96
N ASP A 113 -12.70 -3.54 -30.44
CA ASP A 113 -14.01 -4.11 -30.16
C ASP A 113 -14.28 -5.06 -28.96
N ASN A 114 -15.08 -4.49 -28.05
CA ASN A 114 -16.02 -5.12 -27.13
C ASN A 114 -15.46 -5.91 -25.96
N LYS A 115 -15.09 -5.18 -24.88
CA LYS A 115 -15.20 -5.75 -23.53
C LYS A 115 -15.57 -4.70 -22.49
N ALA A 116 -16.83 -4.74 -22.09
CA ALA A 116 -17.37 -4.05 -20.93
C ALA A 116 -16.51 -4.30 -19.68
N GLY A 117 -15.99 -3.22 -19.10
CA GLY A 117 -15.10 -3.25 -17.94
C GLY A 117 -14.81 -1.84 -17.45
N ASP A 118 -15.86 -1.11 -17.09
CA ASP A 118 -15.80 0.27 -16.61
C ASP A 118 -15.86 0.27 -15.07
N ASP A 119 -14.70 0.23 -14.40
CA ASP A 119 -14.63 0.33 -12.93
C ASP A 119 -13.34 1.02 -12.42
N ALA A 120 -12.81 1.97 -13.20
CA ALA A 120 -11.66 2.78 -12.75
C ALA A 120 -11.79 4.29 -13.03
N GLY A 121 -12.69 4.72 -13.93
CA GLY A 121 -12.98 6.14 -14.19
C GLY A 121 -14.08 6.75 -13.32
N ASP A 122 -14.85 5.93 -12.60
CA ASP A 122 -16.14 6.34 -12.00
C ASP A 122 -16.02 7.04 -10.63
N SER A 123 -14.83 7.17 -10.04
CA SER A 123 -14.69 7.80 -8.71
C SER A 123 -14.75 9.33 -8.78
N ALA A 124 -14.10 9.94 -9.79
CA ALA A 124 -14.16 11.39 -10.01
C ALA A 124 -15.52 11.81 -10.57
N ALA A 125 -16.09 11.02 -11.49
CA ALA A 125 -17.41 11.26 -12.05
C ALA A 125 -18.53 11.14 -10.99
N ARG A 126 -18.45 10.15 -10.08
CA ARG A 126 -19.37 10.05 -8.93
C ARG A 126 -19.24 11.22 -7.98
N GLN A 127 -18.02 11.66 -7.64
CA GLN A 127 -17.84 12.82 -6.75
C GLN A 127 -18.39 14.10 -7.38
N GLN A 128 -18.22 14.27 -8.69
CA GLN A 128 -18.73 15.45 -9.39
C GLN A 128 -20.26 15.42 -9.50
N MET A 129 -20.87 14.25 -9.72
CA MET A 129 -22.33 14.10 -9.69
C MET A 129 -22.91 14.24 -8.27
N GLU A 130 -22.19 13.79 -7.24
CA GLU A 130 -22.62 13.93 -5.84
C GLU A 130 -22.57 15.40 -5.39
N LEU A 131 -21.53 16.13 -5.78
CA LEU A 131 -21.46 17.58 -5.58
C LEU A 131 -22.53 18.33 -6.38
N GLY A 132 -22.80 17.88 -7.61
CA GLY A 132 -23.90 18.40 -8.43
C GLY A 132 -25.27 18.20 -7.77
N ARG A 133 -25.53 17.02 -7.20
CA ARG A 133 -26.76 16.74 -6.43
C ARG A 133 -26.87 17.57 -5.16
N LYS A 134 -25.78 17.76 -4.43
CA LYS A 134 -25.73 18.58 -3.21
C LYS A 134 -25.95 20.07 -3.51
N MET A 135 -25.38 20.59 -4.60
CA MET A 135 -25.63 21.97 -5.01
C MET A 135 -27.02 22.17 -5.63
N ALA A 136 -27.58 21.17 -6.31
CA ALA A 136 -28.93 21.24 -6.86
C ALA A 136 -30.05 21.00 -5.82
N GLY A 137 -29.72 20.83 -4.53
CA GLY A 137 -30.70 20.67 -3.45
C GLY A 137 -31.58 19.41 -3.55
N MET A 138 -31.10 18.37 -4.26
CA MET A 138 -31.87 17.19 -4.63
C MET A 138 -31.46 15.96 -3.80
N ASP A 139 -31.26 16.16 -2.50
CA ASP A 139 -31.07 15.09 -1.52
C ASP A 139 -32.45 14.48 -1.16
N MET A 140 -32.90 13.54 -1.99
CA MET A 140 -34.02 12.66 -1.68
C MET A 140 -33.49 11.45 -0.93
N SER A 141 -33.24 11.63 0.37
CA SER A 141 -33.13 10.53 1.32
C SER A 141 -34.28 10.62 2.30
N GLU A 142 -35.06 9.53 2.32
CA GLU A 142 -35.90 9.07 3.43
C GLU A 142 -37.34 9.61 3.52
N GLY A 143 -38.28 8.76 3.04
CA GLY A 143 -39.53 8.44 3.71
C GLY A 143 -40.43 9.59 4.16
N GLY A 144 -41.42 9.93 3.34
CA GLY A 144 -42.54 10.78 3.75
C GLY A 144 -43.70 10.68 2.76
N GLU A 145 -44.69 9.86 3.11
CA GLU A 145 -46.04 9.91 2.55
C GLU A 145 -46.66 11.28 2.84
N GLU A 146 -46.95 12.09 1.82
CA GLU A 146 -48.17 12.91 1.74
C GLU A 146 -48.27 13.57 0.37
N GLU A 147 -49.20 13.08 -0.46
CA GLU A 147 -49.70 13.80 -1.63
C GLU A 147 -50.48 15.04 -1.16
N VAL A 148 -49.80 16.17 -0.94
CA VAL A 148 -50.47 17.48 -0.90
C VAL A 148 -50.42 18.09 -2.28
N ARG A 149 -51.53 17.96 -3.00
CA ARG A 149 -51.82 18.63 -4.27
C ARG A 149 -51.55 20.13 -4.14
N VAL A 150 -50.52 20.62 -4.82
CA VAL A 150 -50.22 22.05 -4.97
C VAL A 150 -51.35 22.71 -5.77
N LYS A 151 -52.32 23.30 -5.07
CA LYS A 151 -53.18 24.33 -5.66
C LYS A 151 -52.34 25.59 -5.82
N LYS A 152 -52.26 26.10 -7.06
CA LYS A 152 -51.75 27.44 -7.39
C LYS A 152 -52.27 28.47 -6.40
N ILE A 153 -51.41 29.00 -5.54
CA ILE A 153 -51.71 30.20 -4.75
C ILE A 153 -51.38 31.39 -5.66
N LYS A 154 -52.45 31.99 -6.18
CA LYS A 154 -52.44 33.21 -6.98
C LYS A 154 -52.36 34.39 -6.01
N GLY A 155 -51.19 35.04 -5.96
CA GLY A 155 -50.99 36.40 -5.44
C GLY A 155 -51.21 36.61 -3.94
N THR A 156 -50.13 36.85 -3.19
CA THR A 156 -50.17 37.74 -2.02
C THR A 156 -48.87 38.54 -1.99
N GLY A 157 -49.03 39.85 -1.88
CA GLY A 157 -47.97 40.84 -2.04
C GLY A 157 -46.95 40.80 -0.92
N PHE A 158 -45.72 41.16 -1.28
CA PHE A 158 -44.67 41.51 -0.33
C PHE A 158 -45.09 42.80 0.39
N ALA A 159 -45.80 42.65 1.50
CA ALA A 159 -46.03 43.73 2.45
C ALA A 159 -44.72 43.99 3.21
N SER A 160 -44.18 45.18 3.00
CA SER A 160 -43.12 45.85 3.76
C SER A 160 -43.09 45.41 5.25
N GLN A 161 -41.98 44.82 5.68
CA GLN A 161 -41.69 44.61 7.10
C GLN A 161 -41.15 45.91 7.70
N ASN A 162 -42.04 46.64 8.38
CA ASN A 162 -41.66 47.68 9.32
C ASN A 162 -40.96 47.02 10.53
N PRO A 163 -39.67 47.30 10.81
CA PRO A 163 -38.94 46.67 11.92
C PRO A 163 -39.44 47.09 13.32
N ASN A 164 -40.36 48.04 13.41
CA ASN A 164 -40.99 48.46 14.67
C ASN A 164 -42.40 47.87 14.89
N ASP A 165 -42.92 47.02 14.00
CA ASP A 165 -44.20 46.33 14.23
C ASP A 165 -43.98 45.11 15.15
N VAL A 166 -43.46 45.37 16.36
CA VAL A 166 -43.35 44.38 17.44
C VAL A 166 -44.76 44.19 17.98
N LYS A 167 -45.54 43.35 17.30
CA LYS A 167 -46.75 42.79 17.91
C LYS A 167 -46.29 41.96 19.09
N GLU A 168 -46.43 42.52 20.29
CA GLU A 168 -46.18 41.83 21.55
C GLU A 168 -47.04 40.57 21.58
N VAL A 169 -46.46 39.45 21.17
CA VAL A 169 -47.06 38.13 21.36
C VAL A 169 -47.04 37.91 22.86
N HIS A 170 -48.18 38.14 23.53
CA HIS A 170 -48.34 37.84 24.94
C HIS A 170 -47.83 36.42 25.20
N GLY A 171 -46.70 36.33 25.91
CA GLY A 171 -46.05 35.07 26.21
C GLY A 171 -47.01 34.13 26.95
N ILE A 172 -47.05 32.87 26.51
CA ILE A 172 -47.77 31.80 27.20
C ILE A 172 -47.32 31.83 28.66
N LYS A 173 -48.25 32.14 29.57
CA LYS A 173 -47.92 32.32 30.98
C LYS A 173 -47.57 30.95 31.56
N LEU A 174 -46.59 30.87 32.47
CA LEU A 174 -46.18 29.61 33.14
C LEU A 174 -47.34 28.81 33.78
N LYS A 175 -48.47 29.47 34.06
CA LYS A 175 -49.68 28.84 34.60
C LYS A 175 -50.44 28.03 33.54
N ASP A 176 -50.32 28.37 32.27
CA ASP A 176 -51.02 27.72 31.16
C ASP A 176 -50.31 26.44 30.68
N LEU A 177 -49.00 26.29 30.97
CA LEU A 177 -48.24 25.06 30.70
C LEU A 177 -48.60 23.88 31.61
N LYS A 178 -49.21 24.13 32.78
CA LYS A 178 -49.62 23.07 33.73
C LYS A 178 -50.96 22.43 33.38
N ASN A 179 -51.75 23.05 32.50
CA ASN A 179 -53.04 22.55 32.02
C ASN A 179 -52.97 21.98 30.59
N ALA A 180 -51.77 21.62 30.12
CA ALA A 180 -51.63 20.92 28.85
C ALA A 180 -52.41 19.60 28.91
N PRO A 181 -53.24 19.28 27.88
CA PRO A 181 -53.98 18.03 27.85
C PRO A 181 -52.99 16.85 27.96
N PRO A 182 -53.35 15.78 28.69
CA PRO A 182 -52.47 14.63 28.85
C PRO A 182 -52.12 14.09 27.47
N GLN A 183 -50.82 14.10 27.14
CA GLN A 183 -50.31 13.64 25.85
C GLN A 183 -50.91 12.30 25.49
N SER A 184 -51.31 12.16 24.23
CA SER A 184 -51.81 10.90 23.72
C SER A 184 -50.74 9.82 23.92
N ARG A 185 -51.13 8.56 24.07
CA ARG A 185 -50.15 7.46 24.28
C ARG A 185 -49.06 7.47 23.20
N LYS A 186 -49.44 7.79 21.95
CA LYS A 186 -48.52 7.92 20.82
C LYS A 186 -47.53 9.07 21.00
N GLU A 187 -47.98 10.22 21.48
CA GLU A 187 -47.10 11.37 21.76
C GLU A 187 -46.12 11.08 22.89
N ARG A 188 -46.53 10.34 23.93
CA ARG A 188 -45.62 9.93 25.02
C ARG A 188 -44.54 8.97 24.53
N GLU A 189 -44.92 7.95 23.76
CA GLU A 189 -43.96 6.99 23.19
C GLU A 189 -43.00 7.69 22.20
N ALA A 190 -43.46 8.67 21.42
CA ALA A 190 -42.61 9.48 20.56
C ALA A 190 -41.63 10.37 21.34
N ALA A 191 -42.10 11.06 22.38
CA ALA A 191 -41.26 11.91 23.23
C ALA A 191 -40.22 11.09 24.02
N GLU A 192 -40.58 9.90 24.49
CA GLU A 192 -39.63 8.98 25.14
C GLU A 192 -38.59 8.45 24.15
N LYS A 193 -38.99 8.13 22.92
CA LYS A 193 -38.07 7.71 21.85
C LYS A 193 -37.10 8.83 21.47
N GLU A 194 -37.58 10.07 21.38
CA GLU A 194 -36.74 11.24 21.11
C GLU A 194 -35.78 11.52 22.28
N ALA A 195 -36.28 11.51 23.53
CA ALA A 195 -35.44 11.67 24.71
C ALA A 195 -34.38 10.56 24.84
N ALA A 196 -34.70 9.32 24.46
CA ALA A 196 -33.74 8.21 24.42
C ALA A 196 -32.68 8.42 23.34
N ALA A 197 -33.07 8.86 22.14
CA ALA A 197 -32.15 9.20 21.06
C ALA A 197 -31.22 10.35 21.45
N GLU A 198 -31.74 11.41 22.09
CA GLU A 198 -30.93 12.51 22.60
C GLU A 198 -29.95 12.06 23.69
N ARG A 199 -30.38 11.21 24.62
CA ARG A 199 -29.48 10.67 25.66
C ARG A 199 -28.37 9.83 25.04
N TYR A 200 -28.68 9.05 24.01
CA TYR A 200 -27.68 8.30 23.27
C TYR A 200 -26.70 9.23 22.54
N ARG A 201 -27.20 10.26 21.84
CA ARG A 201 -26.35 11.29 21.18
C ARG A 201 -25.43 11.99 22.18
N LYS A 202 -25.98 12.47 23.30
CA LYS A 202 -25.19 13.09 24.39
C LYS A 202 -24.11 12.14 24.93
N ARG A 203 -24.44 10.86 25.13
CA ARG A 203 -23.46 9.86 25.58
C ARG A 203 -22.38 9.57 24.53
N HIS A 204 -22.76 9.59 23.25
CA HIS A 204 -21.85 9.36 22.13
C HIS A 204 -20.89 10.54 21.97
N GLU A 205 -21.40 11.77 22.05
CA GLU A 205 -20.60 13.00 22.05
C GLU A 205 -19.66 13.10 23.26
N GLN A 206 -20.11 12.63 24.43
CA GLN A 206 -19.26 12.49 25.63
C GLN A 206 -18.24 11.36 25.53
N GLY A 207 -18.28 10.56 24.45
CA GLY A 207 -17.39 9.43 24.24
C GLY A 207 -17.58 8.24 25.19
N LEU A 208 -18.73 8.17 25.83
CA LEU A 208 -19.08 7.12 26.79
C LEU A 208 -19.69 5.89 26.11
N THR A 209 -20.09 5.98 24.84
CA THR A 209 -20.56 4.82 24.06
C THR A 209 -19.41 3.89 23.70
N GLU A 210 -19.66 2.58 23.68
CA GLU A 210 -18.65 1.60 23.28
C GLU A 210 -18.22 1.77 21.82
N GLU A 211 -19.13 2.21 20.96
CA GLU A 211 -18.85 2.50 19.55
C GLU A 211 -17.83 3.64 19.41
N TYR A 212 -18.00 4.74 20.15
CA TYR A 212 -17.05 5.85 20.15
C TYR A 212 -15.68 5.40 20.64
N LYS A 213 -15.62 4.61 21.73
CA LYS A 213 -14.34 4.08 22.24
C LYS A 213 -13.62 3.23 21.21
N LYS A 214 -14.33 2.31 20.54
CA LYS A 214 -13.79 1.47 19.48
C LYS A 214 -13.30 2.30 18.28
N ASP A 215 -14.02 3.35 17.91
CA ASP A 215 -13.60 4.23 16.82
C ASP A 215 -12.35 5.04 17.18
N MET A 216 -12.29 5.57 18.40
CA MET A 216 -11.11 6.26 18.93
C MET A 216 -9.90 5.33 19.04
N GLU A 217 -10.08 4.08 19.46
CA GLU A 217 -9.01 3.07 19.48
C GLU A 217 -8.47 2.78 18.08
N LYS A 218 -9.34 2.63 17.07
CA LYS A 218 -8.93 2.47 15.67
C LYS A 218 -8.15 3.68 15.18
N LEU A 219 -8.63 4.89 15.45
CA LEU A 219 -7.95 6.13 15.08
C LEU A 219 -6.58 6.26 15.76
N ASN A 220 -6.48 5.90 17.04
CA ASN A 220 -5.22 5.90 17.78
C ASN A 220 -4.23 4.87 17.22
N GLU A 221 -4.68 3.67 16.86
CA GLU A 221 -3.83 2.67 16.20
C GLU A 221 -3.35 3.16 14.83
N VAL A 222 -4.20 3.81 14.03
CA VAL A 222 -3.78 4.42 12.75
C VAL A 222 -2.75 5.52 12.98
N LYS A 223 -2.94 6.40 13.98
CA LYS A 223 -1.96 7.43 14.36
C LYS A 223 -0.64 6.79 14.78
N ARG A 224 -0.67 5.73 15.59
CA ARG A 224 0.52 5.00 16.02
C ARG A 224 1.26 4.38 14.83
N ARG A 225 0.53 3.76 13.89
CA ARG A 225 1.13 3.20 12.67
C ARG A 225 1.78 4.27 11.80
N ARG A 226 1.14 5.43 11.63
CA ARG A 226 1.71 6.57 10.91
C ARG A 226 2.97 7.11 11.60
N ALA A 227 2.92 7.32 12.91
CA ALA A 227 4.08 7.78 13.68
C ALA A 227 5.26 6.81 13.60
N VAL A 228 5.01 5.49 13.67
CA VAL A 228 6.08 4.47 13.51
C VAL A 228 6.63 4.48 12.08
N ALA A 229 5.78 4.63 11.06
CA ALA A 229 6.24 4.71 9.67
C ALA A 229 7.06 5.98 9.41
N GLU A 230 6.63 7.13 9.94
CA GLU A 230 7.35 8.40 9.86
C GLU A 230 8.69 8.34 10.60
N ALA A 231 8.73 7.75 11.80
CA ALA A 231 9.97 7.55 12.53
C ALA A 231 10.96 6.65 11.77
N LYS A 232 10.50 5.53 11.22
CA LYS A 232 11.32 4.63 10.39
C LYS A 232 11.80 5.31 9.11
N ALA A 233 10.95 6.11 8.46
CA ALA A 233 11.33 6.86 7.27
C ALA A 233 12.38 7.95 7.59
N ALA A 234 12.23 8.63 8.72
CA ALA A 234 13.21 9.63 9.17
C ALA A 234 14.56 8.99 9.55
N GLU A 235 14.54 7.84 10.24
CA GLU A 235 15.76 7.08 10.56
C GLU A 235 16.46 6.58 9.30
N LYS A 236 15.71 6.00 8.35
CA LYS A 236 16.24 5.56 7.06
C LYS A 236 16.88 6.72 6.28
N LYS A 237 16.22 7.88 6.22
CA LYS A 237 16.77 9.09 5.58
C LYS A 237 18.07 9.56 6.25
N LYS A 238 18.15 9.55 7.59
CA LYS A 238 19.37 9.92 8.31
C LYS A 238 20.52 8.96 8.00
N MET A 239 20.26 7.65 7.99
CA MET A 239 21.25 6.63 7.64
C MET A 239 21.71 6.77 6.19
N GLU A 240 20.80 7.07 5.27
CA GLU A 240 21.12 7.34 3.85
C GLU A 240 21.95 8.62 3.69
N GLU A 241 21.63 9.70 4.40
CA GLU A 241 22.42 10.94 4.39
C GLU A 241 23.82 10.74 4.97
N GLU A 242 23.96 9.97 6.04
CA GLU A 242 25.27 9.62 6.63
C GLU A 242 26.08 8.73 5.69
N ALA A 243 25.46 7.73 5.06
CA ALA A 243 26.10 6.88 4.06
C ALA A 243 26.55 7.69 2.83
N GLN A 244 25.72 8.63 2.36
CA GLN A 244 26.05 9.47 1.22
C GLN A 244 27.24 10.40 1.53
N LYS A 245 27.26 11.02 2.72
CA LYS A 245 28.41 11.82 3.17
C LYS A 245 29.70 10.99 3.24
N ALA A 246 29.62 9.76 3.75
CA ALA A 246 30.78 8.86 3.79
C ALA A 246 31.29 8.50 2.38
N ILE A 247 30.40 8.28 1.42
CA ILE A 247 30.75 8.04 0.01
C ILE A 247 31.42 9.27 -0.60
N ASP A 248 30.86 10.46 -0.36
CA ASP A 248 31.38 11.71 -0.91
C ASP A 248 32.76 12.06 -0.32
N ASP A 249 32.98 11.82 0.98
CA ASP A 249 34.28 11.96 1.64
C ASP A 249 35.34 10.99 1.08
N GLN A 250 34.95 9.73 0.79
CA GLN A 250 35.85 8.77 0.15
C GLN A 250 36.22 9.18 -1.28
N LYS A 251 35.26 9.68 -2.06
CA LYS A 251 35.51 10.20 -3.41
C LYS A 251 36.42 11.42 -3.39
N ALA A 252 36.23 12.34 -2.45
CA ALA A 252 37.08 13.52 -2.30
C ALA A 252 38.53 13.13 -1.97
N LYS A 253 38.75 12.13 -1.08
CA LYS A 253 40.09 11.61 -0.78
C LYS A 253 40.76 10.94 -1.99
N HIS A 254 39.99 10.16 -2.77
CA HIS A 254 40.51 9.56 -4.00
C HIS A 254 40.91 10.62 -5.03
N GLN A 255 40.09 11.65 -5.25
CA GLN A 255 40.39 12.73 -6.19
C GLN A 255 41.58 13.59 -5.74
N GLN A 256 41.74 13.85 -4.44
CA GLN A 256 42.93 14.54 -3.92
C GLN A 256 44.20 13.70 -4.09
N SER A 257 44.12 12.37 -3.88
CA SER A 257 45.26 11.48 -4.12
C SER A 257 45.66 11.39 -5.60
N GLU A 258 44.70 11.49 -6.53
CA GLU A 258 44.99 11.52 -7.97
C GLU A 258 45.49 12.89 -8.44
N ALA A 259 44.97 13.99 -7.89
CA ALA A 259 45.44 15.34 -8.22
C ALA A 259 46.85 15.64 -7.68
N SER A 260 47.22 15.08 -6.52
CA SER A 260 48.60 15.15 -6.02
C SER A 260 49.59 14.25 -6.80
N LYS A 261 49.09 13.37 -7.68
CA LYS A 261 49.93 12.49 -8.51
C LYS A 261 50.26 13.07 -9.88
N SER A 262 49.68 14.22 -10.26
CA SER A 262 49.84 14.82 -11.60
C SER A 262 50.59 16.16 -11.63
N THR A 263 51.11 16.63 -10.50
CA THR A 263 51.94 17.86 -10.44
C THR A 263 53.22 17.64 -9.61
N GLY A 264 54.08 16.74 -10.08
CA GLY A 264 55.42 16.54 -9.54
C GLY A 264 56.18 15.46 -10.29
N ASP A 265 57.03 15.88 -11.22
CA ASP A 265 58.36 15.30 -11.53
C ASP A 265 58.49 13.77 -11.44
N ASP A 266 58.43 13.04 -12.57
CA ASP A 266 58.91 11.66 -12.78
C ASP A 266 58.98 10.76 -11.51
N GLY A 267 57.86 10.70 -10.78
CA GLY A 267 57.72 10.10 -9.44
C GLY A 267 57.65 8.58 -9.42
N ILE A 268 58.49 7.93 -10.22
CA ILE A 268 58.68 6.47 -10.12
C ILE A 268 59.56 6.24 -8.89
N GLU A 269 59.08 5.54 -7.87
CA GLU A 269 59.82 5.26 -6.64
C GLU A 269 61.14 4.54 -6.96
N LYS A 270 62.27 4.98 -6.36
CA LYS A 270 63.57 4.31 -6.49
C LYS A 270 63.44 2.90 -5.93
N LEU A 271 63.68 1.88 -6.75
CA LEU A 271 63.60 0.49 -6.33
C LEU A 271 64.92 0.03 -5.69
N ASP A 272 64.85 -0.62 -4.54
CA ASP A 272 66.03 -1.20 -3.89
C ASP A 272 66.65 -2.33 -4.72
N LYS A 273 67.99 -2.39 -4.74
CA LYS A 273 68.76 -3.43 -5.46
C LYS A 273 68.33 -4.86 -5.10
N ILE A 274 67.90 -5.08 -3.86
CA ILE A 274 67.42 -6.39 -3.36
C ILE A 274 66.03 -6.69 -3.93
N ALA A 275 65.14 -5.70 -3.95
CA ALA A 275 63.80 -5.83 -4.52
C ALA A 275 63.90 -6.19 -6.00
N ILE A 276 64.72 -5.45 -6.77
CA ILE A 276 64.95 -5.68 -8.20
C ILE A 276 65.41 -7.11 -8.50
N LYS A 277 66.32 -7.67 -7.69
CA LYS A 277 66.79 -9.06 -7.85
C LYS A 277 65.76 -10.12 -7.48
N LYS A 278 64.78 -9.79 -6.63
CA LYS A 278 63.70 -10.70 -6.19
C LYS A 278 62.44 -10.60 -7.05
N MET A 279 62.33 -9.60 -7.92
CA MET A 279 61.15 -9.43 -8.77
C MET A 279 61.02 -10.56 -9.79
N LYS A 280 59.78 -10.96 -10.05
CA LYS A 280 59.45 -11.89 -11.13
C LYS A 280 59.70 -11.24 -12.49
N PRO A 281 60.02 -12.01 -13.55
CA PRO A 281 60.29 -11.45 -14.88
C PRO A 281 59.12 -10.66 -15.49
N ALA A 282 57.87 -10.95 -15.10
CA ALA A 282 56.72 -10.13 -15.48
C ALA A 282 56.78 -8.72 -14.86
N LEU A 283 57.02 -8.64 -13.54
CA LEU A 283 57.16 -7.38 -12.81
C LEU A 283 58.39 -6.57 -13.27
N LEU A 284 59.49 -7.24 -13.64
CA LEU A 284 60.65 -6.56 -14.25
C LEU A 284 60.29 -5.88 -15.57
N LYS A 285 59.45 -6.50 -16.40
CA LYS A 285 59.00 -5.89 -17.67
C LYS A 285 58.07 -4.71 -17.44
N GLU A 286 57.17 -4.81 -16.47
CA GLU A 286 56.28 -3.70 -16.09
C GLU A 286 57.10 -2.51 -15.55
N ALA A 287 58.03 -2.76 -14.63
CA ALA A 287 58.91 -1.73 -14.09
C ALA A 287 59.80 -1.07 -15.17
N LEU A 288 60.27 -1.83 -16.18
CA LEU A 288 61.00 -1.30 -17.33
C LEU A 288 60.09 -0.51 -18.27
N LYS A 289 58.87 -0.98 -18.51
CA LYS A 289 57.87 -0.30 -19.35
C LYS A 289 57.45 1.04 -18.75
N GLU A 290 57.24 1.09 -17.44
CA GLU A 290 56.95 2.32 -16.69
C GLU A 290 58.10 3.33 -16.78
N ARG A 291 59.35 2.85 -16.80
CA ARG A 291 60.57 3.67 -16.94
C ARG A 291 60.97 3.96 -18.39
N GLY A 292 60.20 3.51 -19.39
CA GLY A 292 60.50 3.70 -20.80
C GLY A 292 61.75 2.95 -21.33
N LEU A 293 62.18 1.88 -20.66
CA LEU A 293 63.33 1.05 -21.05
C LEU A 293 62.90 -0.16 -21.90
N ASP A 294 63.84 -0.73 -22.66
CA ASP A 294 63.58 -1.93 -23.48
C ASP A 294 63.25 -3.19 -22.64
N ILE A 295 62.15 -3.84 -23.01
CA ILE A 295 61.58 -5.02 -22.35
C ILE A 295 62.08 -6.36 -22.91
N GLN A 296 62.89 -6.36 -23.99
CA GLN A 296 63.33 -7.59 -24.64
C GLN A 296 64.55 -8.24 -23.95
N GLY A 297 64.51 -9.55 -23.74
CA GLY A 297 65.64 -10.36 -23.26
C GLY A 297 65.34 -11.31 -22.10
N ASN A 298 66.38 -12.02 -21.65
CA ASN A 298 66.34 -12.92 -20.50
C ASN A 298 66.26 -12.12 -19.18
N SER A 299 65.77 -12.73 -18.08
CA SER A 299 65.56 -12.06 -16.79
C SER A 299 66.81 -11.33 -16.28
N LYS A 300 68.00 -11.95 -16.41
CA LYS A 300 69.27 -11.32 -16.02
C LYS A 300 69.57 -10.02 -16.77
N ALA A 301 69.19 -9.94 -18.06
CA ALA A 301 69.36 -8.74 -18.87
C ALA A 301 68.40 -7.63 -18.43
N LEU A 302 67.15 -8.00 -18.11
CA LEU A 302 66.14 -7.06 -17.58
C LEU A 302 66.55 -6.51 -16.21
N THR A 303 67.02 -7.38 -15.31
CA THR A 303 67.53 -6.99 -13.98
C THR A 303 68.72 -6.05 -14.11
N LYS A 304 69.66 -6.33 -15.03
CA LYS A 304 70.84 -5.47 -15.25
C LYS A 304 70.42 -4.08 -15.75
N ARG A 305 69.56 -3.98 -16.76
CA ARG A 305 69.09 -2.68 -17.28
C ARG A 305 68.39 -1.85 -16.21
N LEU A 306 67.55 -2.47 -15.38
CA LEU A 306 66.87 -1.77 -14.29
C LEU A 306 67.87 -1.30 -13.22
N LEU A 307 68.88 -2.11 -12.88
CA LEU A 307 69.95 -1.73 -11.96
C LEU A 307 70.82 -0.59 -12.51
N ASP A 308 71.16 -0.64 -13.80
CA ASP A 308 71.98 0.39 -14.46
C ASP A 308 71.23 1.73 -14.51
N TYR A 309 69.91 1.70 -14.77
CA TYR A 309 69.05 2.89 -14.75
C TYR A 309 68.93 3.50 -13.34
N GLU A 310 68.66 2.68 -12.32
CA GLU A 310 68.57 3.15 -10.93
C GLU A 310 69.93 3.61 -10.37
N ALA A 311 71.05 3.13 -10.93
CA ALA A 311 72.38 3.62 -10.59
C ALA A 311 72.74 4.95 -11.29
N ALA A 312 72.11 5.25 -12.43
CA ALA A 312 72.31 6.49 -13.18
C ALA A 312 71.40 7.65 -12.71
N ARG A 313 70.50 7.39 -11.76
CA ARG A 313 69.52 8.32 -11.18
C ARG A 313 69.87 8.74 -9.76
#